data_AF-A0A3C0ISE8-F1
#
_entry.id   AF-A0A3C0ISE8-F1
#
_cell.length_a   1.000
_cell.length_b   1.000
_cell.length_c   1.000
_cell.angle_alpha   90.00
_cell.angle_beta   90.00
_cell.angle_gamma   90.00
#
_symmetry.space_group_name_H-M   'P 1'
#
loop_
_entity.id
_entity.type
_entity.pdbx_description
1 polymer ?
#
loop_
_entity_poly.entity_id
_entity_poly.type
_entity_poly.pdbx_seq_one_letter_code
_entity_poly.pdbx_strand_id
1 'polypeptide(L)'
;NDRLLNVMNIPYGSTLLVKDGQEIKKGDAICSWDPFNNVLIAEIDGQVRLENVLEGVTYREEADEQTGHRDKVVIETKDKTKIPSIYVDGKEVKNYN
;
A
#
# COMPACT_ATOMS: atom_id res chain seq x y z
N ASN A 1 -5.68 29.01 25.88
CA ASN A 1 -5.93 27.67 26.43
C ASN A 1 -6.26 26.73 25.29
N ASP A 2 -5.25 26.06 24.73
CA ASP A 2 -5.49 24.97 23.78
C ASP A 2 -6.06 23.78 24.53
N ARG A 3 -7.36 23.55 24.35
CA ARG A 3 -8.05 22.40 24.92
C ARG A 3 -8.00 21.27 23.89
N LEU A 4 -7.22 20.25 24.18
CA LEU A 4 -7.20 19.00 23.41
C LEU A 4 -8.56 18.30 23.57
N LEU A 5 -9.28 18.14 22.45
CA LEU A 5 -10.62 17.55 22.44
C LEU A 5 -10.59 16.05 22.13
N ASN A 6 -9.71 15.62 21.23
CA ASN A 6 -9.67 14.23 20.78
C ASN A 6 -8.26 13.90 20.25
N VAL A 7 -7.85 12.65 20.43
CA VAL A 7 -6.63 12.07 19.86
C VAL A 7 -7.01 10.73 19.27
N MET A 8 -6.71 10.55 17.99
CA MET A 8 -7.02 9.33 17.25
C MET A 8 -5.75 8.85 16.54
N ASN A 9 -5.58 7.54 16.49
CA ASN A 9 -4.53 6.94 15.67
C ASN A 9 -4.96 6.96 14.20
N ILE A 10 -4.09 7.43 13.31
CA ILE A 10 -4.33 7.41 11.87
C ILE A 10 -3.63 6.17 11.29
N PRO A 11 -4.36 5.26 10.63
CA PRO A 11 -3.78 4.06 10.04
C PRO A 11 -2.71 4.38 8.99
N TYR A 12 -1.70 3.50 8.87
CA TYR A 12 -0.73 3.58 7.80
C TYR A 12 -1.42 3.47 6.43
N GLY A 13 -0.96 4.26 5.46
CA GLY A 13 -1.58 4.36 4.15
C GLY A 13 -2.84 5.22 4.08
N SER A 14 -3.22 5.89 5.17
CA SER A 14 -4.30 6.87 5.11
C SER A 14 -3.91 8.07 4.24
N THR A 15 -4.87 8.52 3.44
CA THR A 15 -4.78 9.81 2.73
C THR A 15 -5.33 10.91 3.64
N LEU A 16 -4.49 11.87 4.00
CA LEU A 16 -4.93 13.06 4.72
C LEU A 16 -5.64 14.04 3.78
N LEU A 17 -6.81 14.52 4.21
CA LEU A 17 -7.64 15.45 3.46
C LEU A 17 -7.51 16.90 3.98
N VAL A 18 -6.78 17.07 5.07
CA VAL A 18 -6.52 18.34 5.73
C VAL A 18 -5.03 18.55 5.94
N LYS A 19 -4.62 19.81 6.08
CA LYS A 19 -3.25 20.20 6.41
C LYS A 19 -3.09 20.38 7.92
N ASP A 20 -1.84 20.35 8.38
CA ASP A 20 -1.52 20.71 9.75
C ASP A 20 -2.00 22.14 10.08
N GLY A 21 -2.59 22.30 11.27
CA GLY A 21 -3.17 23.58 11.72
C GLY A 21 -4.40 24.08 10.95
N GLN A 22 -4.96 23.30 10.00
CA GLN A 22 -6.14 23.72 9.26
C GLN A 22 -7.38 23.81 10.16
N GLU A 23 -8.11 24.92 10.09
CA GLU A 23 -9.41 25.04 10.74
C GLU A 23 -10.43 24.10 10.08
N ILE A 24 -11.10 23.29 10.89
CA ILE A 24 -12.12 22.33 10.44
C ILE A 24 -13.45 22.58 11.15
N LYS A 25 -14.54 22.21 10.49
CA LYS A 25 -15.90 22.25 11.05
C LYS A 25 -16.34 20.85 11.44
N LYS A 26 -17.38 20.80 12.29
CA LYS A 26 -18.01 19.54 12.66
C LYS A 26 -18.55 18.85 11.41
N GLY A 27 -18.09 17.62 11.17
CA GLY A 27 -18.49 16.80 10.03
C GLY A 27 -17.48 16.75 8.89
N ASP A 28 -16.41 17.55 8.96
CA ASP A 28 -15.36 17.53 7.93
C ASP A 28 -14.57 16.20 7.99
N ALA A 29 -14.30 15.65 6.80
CA ALA A 29 -13.47 14.46 6.66
C ALA A 29 -11.99 14.84 6.82
N ILE A 30 -11.32 14.23 7.80
CA ILE A 30 -9.91 14.52 8.15
C ILE A 30 -8.96 13.63 7.34
N CYS A 31 -9.30 12.34 7.22
CA CYS A 31 -8.52 11.36 6.46
C CYS A 31 -9.44 10.28 5.89
N SER A 32 -8.93 9.56 4.90
CA SER A 32 -9.57 8.41 4.27
C SER A 32 -8.57 7.25 4.20
N TRP A 33 -9.03 6.03 4.44
CA TRP A 33 -8.23 4.82 4.29
C TRP A 33 -9.12 3.63 3.93
N ASP A 34 -8.51 2.58 3.41
CA ASP A 34 -9.19 1.30 3.18
C ASP A 34 -9.09 0.42 4.44
N PRO A 35 -10.21 0.07 5.10
CA PRO A 35 -10.17 -0.75 6.31
C PRO A 35 -9.96 -2.25 6.05
N PHE A 36 -9.99 -2.70 4.80
CA PHE A 36 -9.90 -4.12 4.43
C PHE A 36 -8.54 -4.52 3.88
N ASN A 37 -7.72 -3.56 3.45
CA ASN A 37 -6.45 -3.81 2.79
C ASN A 37 -5.28 -3.17 3.54
N ASN A 38 -4.20 -3.92 3.69
CA ASN A 38 -2.90 -3.35 4.05
C ASN A 38 -2.19 -2.92 2.78
N VAL A 39 -1.58 -1.74 2.81
CA VAL A 39 -0.85 -1.19 1.66
C VAL A 39 0.66 -1.22 1.90
N LEU A 40 1.41 -1.35 0.83
CA LEU A 40 2.84 -1.03 0.78
C LEU A 40 2.99 0.25 -0.04
N ILE A 41 3.76 1.22 0.46
CA ILE A 41 3.95 2.51 -0.19
C ILE A 41 5.44 2.68 -0.48
N ALA A 42 5.75 3.02 -1.72
CA ALA A 42 7.11 3.36 -2.10
C ALA A 42 7.54 4.66 -1.41
N GLU A 43 8.71 4.62 -0.78
CA GLU A 43 9.28 5.75 -0.03
C GLU A 43 10.08 6.70 -0.94
N ILE A 44 10.42 6.24 -2.14
CA ILE A 44 11.25 6.96 -3.09
C ILE A 44 10.61 6.92 -4.48
N ASP A 45 10.89 7.95 -5.27
CA ASP A 45 10.63 7.93 -6.71
C ASP A 45 11.67 7.05 -7.41
N GLY A 46 11.24 6.34 -8.46
CA GLY A 46 12.13 5.49 -9.25
C GLY A 46 11.37 4.60 -10.22
N GLN A 47 12.10 3.65 -10.82
CA GLN A 47 11.52 2.64 -11.69
C GLN A 47 11.24 1.36 -10.90
N VAL A 48 10.05 0.79 -11.07
CA VAL A 48 9.69 -0.49 -10.45
C VAL A 48 10.36 -1.64 -11.20
N ARG A 49 11.03 -2.52 -10.46
CA ARG A 49 11.59 -3.78 -10.94
C ARG A 49 11.06 -4.92 -10.09
N LEU A 50 10.37 -5.85 -10.74
CA LEU A 50 9.82 -7.04 -10.09
C LEU A 50 10.84 -8.18 -10.16
N GLU A 51 11.11 -8.81 -9.03
CA GLU A 51 11.99 -9.97 -8.92
C GLU A 51 11.20 -11.17 -8.42
N ASN A 52 11.45 -12.34 -9.02
CA ASN A 52 10.76 -13.59 -8.70
C ASN A 52 9.21 -13.48 -8.75
N VAL A 53 8.65 -12.60 -9.57
CA VAL A 53 7.20 -12.53 -9.85
C VAL A 53 6.94 -13.37 -11.10
N LEU A 54 6.72 -14.67 -10.89
CA LEU A 54 6.63 -15.70 -11.93
C LEU A 54 5.26 -16.39 -11.85
N GLU A 55 4.53 -16.41 -12.96
CA GLU A 55 3.20 -16.99 -13.03
C GLU A 55 3.23 -18.50 -12.77
N GLY A 56 2.29 -18.99 -11.95
CA GLY A 56 2.17 -20.39 -11.55
C GLY A 56 3.27 -20.88 -10.60
N VAL A 57 4.29 -20.07 -10.31
CA VAL A 57 5.39 -20.42 -9.40
C VAL A 57 5.33 -19.59 -8.13
N THR A 58 5.14 -18.27 -8.26
CA THR A 58 5.14 -17.33 -7.14
C THR A 58 3.96 -16.35 -7.15
N TYR A 59 3.25 -16.20 -8.28
CA TYR A 59 1.93 -15.58 -8.32
C TYR A 59 0.96 -16.38 -9.19
N ARG A 60 -0.34 -16.17 -9.02
CA ARG A 60 -1.40 -16.59 -9.96
C ARG A 60 -2.27 -15.40 -10.34
N GLU A 61 -2.88 -15.44 -11.51
CA GLU A 61 -3.91 -14.45 -11.86
C GLU A 61 -5.25 -14.90 -11.29
N GLU A 62 -5.90 -14.02 -10.56
CA GLU A 62 -7.29 -14.19 -10.12
C GLU A 62 -8.15 -13.17 -10.86
N ALA A 63 -9.24 -13.66 -11.45
CA ALA A 63 -10.23 -12.78 -12.05
C ALA A 63 -11.25 -12.42 -10.98
N ASP A 64 -11.43 -11.13 -10.74
CA ASP A 64 -12.57 -10.64 -9.99
C ASP A 64 -13.79 -10.71 -10.91
N GLU A 65 -14.69 -11.66 -10.65
CA GLU A 65 -15.89 -11.89 -11.46
C GLU A 65 -16.86 -10.70 -11.44
N GLN A 66 -16.77 -9.82 -10.43
CA GLN A 66 -17.67 -8.68 -10.28
C GLN A 66 -17.18 -7.44 -11.05
N THR A 67 -15.87 -7.19 -11.03
CA THR A 67 -15.28 -6.02 -11.71
C THR A 67 -14.69 -6.35 -13.08
N GLY A 68 -14.42 -7.63 -13.37
CA GLY A 68 -13.71 -8.09 -14.56
C GLY A 68 -12.21 -7.82 -14.53
N HIS A 69 -11.69 -7.28 -13.43
CA HIS A 69 -10.27 -7.02 -13.25
C HIS A 69 -9.53 -8.33 -12.99
N ARG A 70 -8.24 -8.37 -13.38
CA ARG A 70 -7.35 -9.50 -13.12
C ARG A 70 -6.21 -9.05 -12.23
N ASP A 71 -6.15 -9.64 -11.05
CA ASP A 71 -5.13 -9.33 -10.05
C ASP A 71 -4.08 -10.43 -9.99
N LYS A 72 -2.83 -10.03 -9.79
CA LYS A 72 -1.72 -10.96 -9.56
C LYS A 72 -1.63 -11.23 -8.06
N VAL A 73 -2.09 -12.40 -7.64
CA VAL A 73 -2.09 -12.81 -6.24
C VAL A 73 -0.84 -13.65 -5.97
N VAL A 74 -0.03 -13.23 -5.01
CA VAL A 74 1.16 -13.98 -4.57
C VAL A 74 0.73 -15.33 -4.00
N ILE A 75 1.38 -16.40 -4.41
CA ILE A 75 1.12 -17.76 -3.94
C ILE A 75 2.35 -18.35 -3.26
N GLU A 76 2.12 -19.31 -2.38
CA GLU A 76 3.21 -20.02 -1.72
C GLU A 76 3.99 -20.85 -2.74
N THR A 77 5.30 -20.61 -2.81
CA THR A 77 6.20 -21.37 -3.67
C THR A 77 6.89 -22.49 -2.90
N LYS A 78 7.10 -23.64 -3.55
CA LYS A 78 7.88 -24.75 -2.98
C LYS A 78 9.38 -24.46 -2.98
N ASP A 79 9.82 -23.54 -3.84
CA ASP A 79 11.21 -23.13 -3.97
C ASP A 79 11.48 -21.88 -3.11
N LYS A 80 12.04 -22.09 -1.92
CA LYS A 80 12.33 -21.02 -0.96
C LYS A 80 13.34 -19.98 -1.44
N THR A 81 13.99 -20.18 -2.58
CA THR A 81 14.90 -19.19 -3.18
C THR A 81 14.16 -18.13 -4.00
N LYS A 82 12.90 -18.38 -4.36
CA LYS A 82 12.09 -17.50 -5.22
C LYS A 82 11.10 -16.69 -4.41
N ILE A 83 11.61 -15.76 -3.62
CA ILE A 83 10.78 -14.83 -2.84
C ILE A 83 10.39 -13.67 -3.76
N PRO A 84 9.08 -13.44 -4.03
CA PRO A 84 8.62 -12.26 -4.75
C PRO A 84 9.08 -11.00 -4.05
N SER A 85 9.63 -10.07 -4.81
CA SER A 85 10.10 -8.81 -4.25
C SER A 85 9.93 -7.69 -5.26
N ILE A 86 9.61 -6.52 -4.74
CA ILE A 86 9.44 -5.30 -5.52
C ILE A 86 10.63 -4.40 -5.19
N TYR A 87 11.41 -4.06 -6.21
CA TYR A 87 12.46 -3.07 -6.09
C TYR A 87 12.01 -1.76 -6.72
N VAL A 88 12.42 -0.65 -6.11
CA VAL A 88 12.30 0.69 -6.69
C VAL A 88 13.71 1.21 -6.90
N ASP A 89 14.11 1.30 -8.17
CA ASP A 89 15.42 1.78 -8.61
C ASP A 89 15.34 3.31 -8.78
N GLY A 90 15.73 4.06 -7.76
CA GLY A 90 15.76 5.53 -7.73
C GLY A 90 17.17 6.09 -7.54
N LYS A 91 17.31 7.14 -6.71
CA LYS A 91 18.64 7.59 -6.24
C LYS A 91 19.38 6.50 -5.47
N GLU A 92 18.61 5.67 -4.77
CA GLU A 92 19.03 4.46 -4.10
C GLU A 92 18.09 3.34 -4.53
N VAL A 93 18.48 2.08 -4.30
CA VAL A 93 17.60 0.93 -4.55
C VAL A 93 16.89 0.57 -3.25
N LYS A 94 15.55 0.61 -3.27
CA LYS A 94 14.70 0.17 -2.15
C LYS A 94 14.03 -1.15 -2.50
N ASN A 95 13.90 -2.04 -1.50
CA ASN A 95 13.25 -3.34 -1.64
C ASN A 95 12.01 -3.40 -0.73
N TYR A 96 10.93 -3.99 -1.25
CA TYR A 96 9.66 -4.24 -0.58
C TYR A 96 9.27 -5.71 -0.78
N ASN A 97 9.00 -6.42 0.31
CA ASN A 97 8.67 -7.84 0.34
C ASN A 97 7.63 -8.17 1.43
#